data_AF-G2D966-F1
#
_entry.id   AF-G2D966-F1
#
_cell.length_a   1.000
_cell.length_b   1.000
_cell.length_c   1.000
_cell.angle_alpha   90.00
_cell.angle_beta   90.00
_cell.angle_gamma   90.00
#
_symmetry.space_group_name_H-M   'P 1'
#
loop_
_entity.id
_entity.type
_entity.pdbx_description
1 polymer ?
#
loop_
_entity_poly.entity_id
_entity_poly.type
_entity_poly.pdbx_seq_one_letter_code
_entity_poly.pdbx_strand_id
1 'polypeptide(L)'
;MGIQRGEYVRLVSRRSDAVVMAQPTQRVPKNMVFLPFHFHDCANRLTLGLLDPHSRQPAYKQSAVRIERIADQLGAARLSKEMRKF
;
A
#
# COMPACT_ATOMS: atom_id res chain seq x y z
N MET A 1 -1.39 11.14 12.41
CA MET A 1 -2.16 11.08 11.14
C MET A 1 -3.67 10.86 11.35
N GLY A 2 -4.15 10.48 12.54
CA GLY A 2 -5.60 10.44 12.82
C GLY A 2 -6.42 9.45 11.99
N ILE A 3 -5.77 8.47 11.37
CA ILE A 3 -6.41 7.42 10.56
C ILE A 3 -6.99 6.38 11.49
N GLN A 4 -8.27 6.06 11.30
CA GLN A 4 -8.97 5.06 12.08
C GLN A 4 -8.90 3.68 11.42
N ARG A 5 -9.18 2.64 12.20
CA ARG A 5 -9.24 1.27 11.70
C ARG A 5 -10.38 1.15 10.68
N GLY A 6 -10.09 0.57 9.52
CA GLY A 6 -11.07 0.35 8.47
C GLY A 6 -11.22 1.52 7.49
N GLU A 7 -10.56 2.66 7.74
CA GLU A 7 -10.52 3.75 6.76
C GLU A 7 -9.63 3.38 5.58
N TYR A 8 -10.08 3.68 4.37
CA TYR A 8 -9.26 3.66 3.16
C TYR A 8 -8.31 4.85 3.13
N VAL A 9 -7.09 4.56 2.73
CA VAL A 9 -6.02 5.54 2.50
C VAL A 9 -5.40 5.27 1.13
N ARG A 10 -4.78 6.28 0.55
CA ARG A 10 -3.95 6.12 -0.65
C ARG A 10 -2.49 6.08 -0.23
N LEU A 11 -1.80 5.02 -0.64
CA LEU A 11 -0.34 4.95 -0.56
C LEU A 11 0.22 5.42 -1.89
N VAL A 12 1.11 6.40 -1.86
CA VAL A 12 1.76 6.95 -3.05
C VAL A 12 3.25 6.66 -2.98
N SER A 13 3.80 6.07 -4.02
CA SER A 13 5.25 5.86 -4.18
C SER A 13 5.76 6.51 -5.46
N ARG A 14 7.06 6.41 -5.72
CA ARG A 14 7.66 6.86 -6.99
C ARG A 14 7.14 6.07 -8.20
N ARG A 15 6.70 4.82 -8.00
CA ARG A 15 6.27 3.93 -9.09
C ARG A 15 4.80 4.13 -9.45
N SER A 16 3.93 4.17 -8.45
CA SER A 16 2.48 4.20 -8.62
C SER A 16 1.81 4.51 -7.27
N ASP A 17 0.49 4.36 -7.22
CA ASP A 17 -0.32 4.41 -6.02
C ASP A 17 -1.17 3.15 -5.82
N ALA A 18 -1.71 3.01 -4.61
CA ALA A 18 -2.60 1.94 -4.21
C ALA A 18 -3.62 2.45 -3.18
N VAL A 19 -4.90 2.11 -3.36
CA VAL A 19 -5.96 2.41 -2.39
C VAL A 19 -6.17 1.19 -1.50
N VAL A 20 -5.87 1.34 -0.22
CA VAL A 20 -5.81 0.23 0.74
C VAL A 20 -6.53 0.59 2.03
N MET A 21 -7.06 -0.42 2.71
CA MET A 21 -7.69 -0.25 4.02
C MET A 21 -6.64 -0.24 5.13
N ALA A 22 -6.69 0.78 5.99
CA ALA A 22 -5.76 0.93 7.10
C ALA A 22 -6.17 0.08 8.30
N GLN A 23 -5.18 -0.59 8.89
CA GLN A 23 -5.32 -1.32 10.15
C GLN A 23 -4.21 -0.87 11.12
N PRO A 24 -4.42 0.22 11.88
CA PRO A 24 -3.49 0.63 12.92
C PRO A 24 -3.25 -0.50 13.93
N THR A 25 -1.99 -0.78 14.24
CA THR A 25 -1.58 -1.87 15.13
C THR A 25 -0.22 -1.58 15.76
N GLN A 26 0.04 -2.18 16.92
CA GLN A 26 1.32 -2.13 17.62
C GLN A 26 2.35 -3.14 17.08
N ARG A 27 1.97 -4.01 16.13
CA ARG A 27 2.84 -5.03 15.54
C ARG A 27 3.86 -4.48 14.54
N VAL A 28 3.59 -3.30 13.98
CA VAL A 28 4.46 -2.65 12.99
C VAL A 28 5.19 -1.50 13.69
N PRO A 29 6.52 -1.40 13.57
CA PRO A 29 7.28 -0.31 14.16
C PRO A 29 6.83 1.07 13.67
N LYS A 30 7.09 2.09 14.49
CA LYS A 30 6.86 3.49 14.11
C LYS A 30 7.61 3.81 12.80
N ASN A 31 6.97 4.60 11.93
CA ASN A 31 7.48 5.01 10.61
C ASN A 31 7.66 3.85 9.61
N MET A 32 7.04 2.70 9.85
CA MET A 32 6.96 1.62 8.88
C MET A 32 5.50 1.31 8.53
N VAL A 33 5.30 0.74 7.35
CA VAL A 33 4.03 0.17 6.92
C VAL A 33 4.26 -1.26 6.46
N PHE A 34 3.24 -2.10 6.67
CA PHE A 34 3.20 -3.43 6.10
C PHE A 34 2.03 -3.51 5.13
N LEU A 35 2.30 -3.95 3.90
CA LEU A 35 1.30 -4.18 2.87
C LEU A 35 1.59 -5.55 2.21
N PRO A 36 0.63 -6.49 2.20
CA PRO A 36 0.82 -7.78 1.54
C PRO A 36 0.73 -7.66 0.00
N PHE A 37 1.14 -8.71 -0.71
CA PHE A 37 1.12 -8.81 -2.18
C PHE A 37 -0.01 -9.69 -2.74
N HIS A 38 -0.95 -10.14 -1.90
CA HIS A 38 -2.02 -11.09 -2.28
C HIS A 38 -3.28 -10.45 -2.87
N PHE A 39 -3.38 -9.11 -2.88
CA PHE A 39 -4.56 -8.37 -3.34
C PHE A 39 -4.29 -7.64 -4.65
N HIS A 40 -5.35 -7.12 -5.29
CA HIS A 40 -5.20 -6.29 -6.49
C HIS A 40 -4.33 -5.05 -6.24
N ASP A 41 -4.76 -4.20 -5.28
CA ASP A 41 -3.95 -3.09 -4.80
C ASP A 41 -3.02 -3.58 -3.68
N CYS A 42 -1.73 -3.67 -4.01
CA CYS A 42 -0.77 -4.38 -3.17
C CYS A 42 0.64 -3.80 -3.26
N ALA A 43 1.57 -4.36 -2.47
CA ALA A 43 2.94 -3.88 -2.38
C ALA A 43 3.67 -3.80 -3.73
N ASN A 44 3.40 -4.73 -4.66
CA ASN A 44 4.07 -4.78 -5.95
C ASN A 44 3.75 -3.60 -6.87
N ARG A 45 2.63 -2.90 -6.64
CA ARG A 45 2.32 -1.63 -7.33
C ARG A 45 3.26 -0.50 -6.90
N LEU A 46 3.72 -0.56 -5.64
CA LEU A 46 4.46 0.52 -4.98
C LEU A 46 5.98 0.30 -4.97
N THR A 47 6.46 -0.95 -5.06
CA THR A 47 7.89 -1.30 -5.03
C THR A 47 8.55 -1.13 -6.38
N LEU A 48 9.81 -0.70 -6.42
CA LEU A 48 10.56 -0.59 -7.67
C LEU A 48 11.06 -1.96 -8.13
N GLY A 49 11.23 -2.15 -9.44
CA GLY A 49 11.86 -3.34 -10.03
C GLY A 49 13.38 -3.37 -9.88
N LEU A 50 13.88 -3.00 -8.70
CA LEU A 50 15.31 -3.03 -8.38
C LEU A 50 15.73 -4.47 -8.10
N LEU A 51 16.78 -4.93 -8.77
CA LEU A 51 17.37 -6.25 -8.59
C LEU A 51 18.78 -6.11 -8.02
N ASP A 52 19.11 -6.98 -7.08
CA ASP A 52 20.48 -7.16 -6.61
C ASP A 52 21.39 -7.61 -7.78
N PRO A 53 22.55 -6.96 -7.99
CA PRO A 53 23.40 -7.22 -9.16
C PRO A 53 24.01 -8.62 -9.21
N HIS A 54 24.08 -9.33 -8.07
CA HIS A 54 24.72 -10.65 -8.01
C HIS A 54 23.69 -11.79 -8.06
N SER A 55 22.67 -11.72 -7.21
CA SER A 55 21.66 -12.77 -7.03
C SER A 55 20.42 -12.58 -7.90
N ARG A 56 20.21 -11.38 -8.45
CA ARG A 56 18.98 -10.95 -9.14
C ARG A 56 17.74 -11.00 -8.26
N GLN A 57 17.88 -10.94 -6.93
CA GLN A 57 16.75 -10.87 -6.02
C GLN A 57 16.13 -9.46 -5.99
N PRO A 58 14.79 -9.34 -5.96
CA PRO A 58 14.12 -8.05 -5.92
C PRO A 58 14.08 -7.43 -4.51
N ALA A 59 14.21 -6.11 -4.45
CA ALA A 59 14.19 -5.34 -3.20
C ALA A 59 12.76 -5.03 -2.67
N TYR A 60 11.91 -6.05 -2.48
CA TYR A 60 10.50 -5.82 -2.12
C TYR A 60 10.24 -5.38 -0.67
N LYS A 61 11.22 -5.58 0.22
CA LYS A 61 11.08 -5.24 1.65
C LYS A 61 11.37 -3.76 1.94
N GLN A 62 11.70 -2.96 0.92
CA GLN A 62 12.02 -1.55 1.06
C GLN A 62 11.38 -0.75 -0.07
N SER A 63 10.47 0.17 0.27
CA SER A 63 9.99 1.20 -0.65
C SER A 63 9.51 2.40 0.14
N ALA A 64 9.91 3.60 -0.30
CA ALA A 64 9.41 4.84 0.30
C ALA A 64 7.99 5.12 -0.19
N VAL A 65 7.08 5.36 0.76
CA VAL A 65 5.69 5.68 0.48
C VAL A 65 5.22 6.87 1.31
N ARG A 66 4.31 7.66 0.75
CA ARG A 66 3.53 8.67 1.48
C ARG A 66 2.10 8.15 1.66
N ILE A 67 1.56 8.36 2.86
CA ILE A 67 0.16 8.02 3.17
C ILE A 67 -0.68 9.29 2.99
N GLU A 68 -1.73 9.20 2.18
CA GLU A 68 -2.70 10.25 1.96
C GLU A 68 -4.08 9.81 2.46
N ARG A 69 -4.75 10.67 3.23
CA ARG A 69 -6.11 10.42 3.70
C ARG A 69 -7.08 10.63 2.54
N ILE A 70 -8.10 9.77 2.46
CA ILE A 70 -9.18 9.90 1.48
C ILE A 70 -10.42 10.45 2.20
N ALA A 71 -11.00 11.54 1.68
CA ALA A 71 -12.23 12.10 2.26
C ALA A 71 -13.45 11.25 1.93
N ASP A 72 -13.60 10.82 0.67
CA ASP A 72 -14.70 9.97 0.22
C ASP A 72 -14.39 8.47 0.44
N GLN A 73 -14.70 8.00 1.65
CA GLN A 73 -14.52 6.60 2.05
C GLN A 73 -15.46 5.64 1.29
N LEU A 74 -16.66 6.10 0.92
CA LEU A 74 -17.64 5.28 0.20
C LEU A 74 -17.21 5.05 -1.26
N GLY A 75 -16.68 6.09 -1.91
CA GLY A 75 -16.07 5.99 -3.23
C GLY A 75 -14.85 5.07 -3.23
N ALA A 76 -13.96 5.22 -2.24
CA ALA A 76 -12.80 4.34 -2.09
C ALA A 76 -13.19 2.86 -1.92
N ALA A 77 -14.22 2.58 -1.11
CA ALA A 77 -14.72 1.22 -0.92
C ALA A 77 -15.30 0.62 -2.21
N ARG A 78 -16.06 1.42 -2.98
CA ARG A 78 -16.59 1.00 -4.29
C ARG A 78 -15.46 0.71 -5.28
N LEU A 79 -14.49 1.62 -5.41
CA LEU A 79 -13.32 1.43 -6.25
C LEU A 79 -12.56 0.15 -5.86
N SER A 80 -12.28 -0.04 -4.57
CA SER A 80 -11.57 -1.24 -4.09
C SER A 80 -12.31 -2.54 -4.44
N LYS A 81 -13.65 -2.53 -4.45
CA LYS A 81 -14.48 -3.68 -4.84
C LYS A 81 -14.47 -3.91 -6.35
N GLU A 82 -14.56 -2.85 -7.14
CA GLU A 82 -14.57 -2.91 -8.61
C GLU A 82 -13.25 -3.41 -9.17
N MET A 83 -12.13 -2.93 -8.63
CA MET A 83 -10.78 -3.31 -9.09
C MET A 83 -10.47 -4.79 -8.85
N ARG A 84 -11.11 -5.45 -7.87
CA ARG A 84 -10.91 -6.90 -7.60
C ARG A 84 -11.57 -7.82 -8.62
N LYS A 85 -12.40 -7.30 -9.53
CA LYS A 85 -13.09 -8.11 -10.54
C LYS A 85 -12.19 -8.54 -11.70
N PHE A 86 -11.01 -7.93 -11.81
CA PHE A 86 -9.99 -8.20 -12.83
C PHE A 86 -8.65 -8.47 -12.13
#